data_AF-Q8TA12-F1
#
_entry.id   AF-Q8TA12-F1
#
_cell.length_a   1.000
_cell.length_b   1.000
_cell.length_c   1.000
_cell.angle_alpha   90.00
_cell.angle_beta   90.00
_cell.angle_gamma   90.00
#
_symmetry.space_group_name_H-M   'P 1'
#
loop_
_entity.id
_entity.type
_entity.pdbx_description
1 polymer ?
#
loop_
_entity_poly.entity_id
_entity_poly.type
_entity_poly.pdbx_seq_one_letter_code
_entity_poly.pdbx_strand_id
1 'polypeptide(L)'
;MMLYISAKKAQVAFILYIVLVLRIISGNNDFCKPSSLNSEISGFIGYKCNFSNEGVHNLKPDMRERRSIFCTIHSYFIYDKIRLIIPKKSSSPEFKILPEKCFQKVYTDYENRVETDISELGLIEYEIEENDTNPNYNERTITISPFSPKDIEFFCFCDNTEKVISSIEGRSAMVHVRVLKYPHNILFTNLTNDLFTYLPKTYNESNFVSNVLEVELNDGELFVLACELINKKCFQEGKEKALYKSNKIIYHKKLTIFKAPFYVTSKDVNTECTCKFKNNNYKIVLKPKYEKKVIHGCNFSSNVSSKHTFTDSLDISLVDDSAHISCNVHLSEPKYNHLVGLNCPGDIIPDCFFQAYQPESEELEPSNIVYLDSQINIGDIEYYEDAEGDDKIKLFGIVGSIPKTTSFTCICKKDKKSAYMTVTIDSAYYGFLAKTFIFLIVAILLYI
;
A
#
# COMPACT_ATOMS: atom_id res chain seq x y z
N MET A 1 -63.29 29.48 13.14
CA MET A 1 -62.35 28.35 13.30
C MET A 1 -61.67 27.92 11.99
N MET A 2 -62.35 27.93 10.83
CA MET A 2 -61.74 27.60 9.52
C MET A 2 -60.63 28.56 9.05
N LEU A 3 -60.73 29.86 9.32
CA LEU A 3 -59.72 30.85 8.90
C LEU A 3 -58.37 30.71 9.63
N TYR A 4 -58.38 30.26 10.89
CA TYR A 4 -57.16 30.10 11.72
C TYR A 4 -56.32 28.88 11.31
N ILE A 5 -56.98 27.83 10.79
CA ILE A 5 -56.31 26.61 10.30
C ILE A 5 -55.62 26.87 8.96
N SER A 6 -56.19 27.74 8.12
CA SER A 6 -55.60 28.14 6.83
C SER A 6 -54.31 28.94 7.00
N ALA A 7 -54.29 29.89 7.94
CA ALA A 7 -53.11 30.71 8.22
C ALA A 7 -51.92 29.89 8.77
N LYS A 8 -52.17 28.90 9.65
CA LYS A 8 -51.13 27.98 10.14
C LYS A 8 -50.56 27.09 9.04
N LYS A 9 -51.40 26.57 8.14
CA LYS A 9 -50.94 25.77 6.99
C LYS A 9 -50.11 26.60 6.01
N ALA A 10 -50.50 27.85 5.77
CA ALA A 10 -49.74 28.79 4.94
C ALA A 10 -48.37 29.16 5.56
N GLN A 11 -48.31 29.38 6.88
CA GLN A 11 -47.04 29.62 7.58
C GLN A 11 -46.11 28.40 7.54
N VAL A 12 -46.64 27.19 7.73
CA VAL A 12 -45.85 25.95 7.65
C VAL A 12 -45.34 25.72 6.22
N ALA A 13 -46.17 25.96 5.21
CA ALA A 13 -45.76 25.86 3.80
C ALA A 13 -44.70 26.92 3.43
N PHE A 14 -44.83 28.14 3.95
CA PHE A 14 -43.87 29.22 3.75
C PHE A 14 -42.53 28.94 4.44
N ILE A 15 -42.54 28.38 5.65
CA ILE A 15 -41.32 27.92 6.35
C ILE A 15 -40.68 26.76 5.59
N LEU A 16 -41.45 25.77 5.12
CA LEU A 16 -40.95 24.67 4.29
C LEU A 16 -40.35 25.17 2.99
N TYR A 17 -40.97 26.15 2.35
CA TYR A 17 -40.45 26.81 1.16
C TYR A 17 -39.17 27.59 1.47
N ILE A 18 -39.10 28.32 2.59
CA ILE A 18 -37.86 28.97 3.04
C ILE A 18 -36.77 27.95 3.34
N VAL A 19 -37.08 26.80 3.95
CA VAL A 19 -36.10 25.72 4.21
C VAL A 19 -35.66 25.04 2.91
N LEU A 20 -36.56 24.85 1.95
CA LEU A 20 -36.25 24.33 0.62
C LEU A 20 -35.40 25.33 -0.19
N VAL A 21 -35.77 26.60 -0.18
CA VAL A 21 -35.02 27.68 -0.84
C VAL A 21 -33.68 27.90 -0.14
N LEU A 22 -33.60 27.80 1.19
CA LEU A 22 -32.33 27.81 1.92
C LEU A 22 -31.50 26.56 1.59
N ARG A 23 -32.12 25.38 1.41
CA ARG A 23 -31.42 24.15 0.95
C ARG A 23 -30.91 24.26 -0.49
N ILE A 24 -31.67 24.91 -1.37
CA ILE A 24 -31.35 25.12 -2.79
C ILE A 24 -30.31 26.24 -2.96
N ILE A 25 -30.40 27.32 -2.16
CA ILE A 25 -29.39 28.39 -2.08
C ILE A 25 -28.13 27.88 -1.37
N SER A 26 -28.28 26.94 -0.43
CA SER A 26 -27.17 26.18 0.16
C SER A 26 -26.68 25.06 -0.76
N GLY A 27 -26.31 25.39 -2.00
CA GLY A 27 -25.37 24.58 -2.80
C GLY A 27 -23.98 24.40 -2.15
N ASN A 28 -23.85 24.69 -0.85
CA ASN A 28 -22.69 24.50 0.00
C ASN A 28 -22.58 23.08 0.59
N ASN A 29 -23.54 22.19 0.34
CA ASN A 29 -23.49 20.82 0.88
C ASN A 29 -22.54 19.86 0.14
N ASP A 30 -21.95 20.28 -0.98
CA ASP A 30 -21.09 19.42 -1.79
C ASP A 30 -19.61 19.54 -1.47
N PHE A 31 -19.20 20.54 -0.67
CA PHE A 31 -17.80 20.77 -0.31
C PHE A 31 -17.51 20.45 1.16
N CYS A 32 -16.33 19.93 1.43
CA CYS A 32 -15.83 19.62 2.76
C CYS A 32 -14.32 19.82 2.85
N LYS A 33 -13.78 19.83 4.07
CA LYS A 33 -12.33 19.82 4.28
C LYS A 33 -11.77 18.44 3.89
N PRO A 34 -10.58 18.35 3.26
CA PRO A 34 -10.00 17.05 2.90
C PRO A 34 -9.98 16.06 4.06
N SER A 35 -9.45 16.47 5.23
CA SER A 35 -9.37 15.61 6.42
C SER A 35 -10.69 14.97 6.88
N SER A 36 -11.85 15.54 6.50
CA SER A 36 -13.16 14.97 6.84
C SER A 36 -13.53 13.71 6.05
N LEU A 37 -12.89 13.49 4.90
CA LEU A 37 -13.10 12.29 4.07
C LEU A 37 -12.19 11.13 4.46
N ASN A 38 -11.21 11.34 5.34
CA ASN A 38 -10.22 10.31 5.71
C ASN A 38 -10.86 9.09 6.39
N SER A 39 -11.96 9.27 7.14
CA SER A 39 -12.67 8.17 7.81
C SER A 39 -13.38 7.23 6.84
N GLU A 40 -13.64 7.66 5.60
CA GLU A 40 -14.32 6.85 4.59
C GLU A 40 -13.36 5.90 3.85
N ILE A 41 -12.04 6.13 3.98
CA ILE A 41 -10.98 5.34 3.36
C ILE A 41 -10.22 4.48 4.39
N SER A 42 -10.38 4.75 5.69
CA SER A 42 -9.54 4.15 6.74
C SER A 42 -9.91 2.70 7.11
N GLY A 43 -9.48 1.74 6.30
CA GLY A 43 -8.89 0.51 6.85
C GLY A 43 -7.50 0.84 7.39
N PHE A 44 -7.01 0.15 8.43
CA PHE A 44 -5.61 0.27 8.81
C PHE A 44 -4.74 -0.19 7.63
N ILE A 45 -3.99 0.73 7.04
CA ILE A 45 -3.00 0.46 5.99
C ILE A 45 -1.65 0.81 6.61
N GLY A 46 -0.84 -0.21 6.89
CA GLY A 46 0.46 -0.02 7.50
C GLY A 46 1.02 -1.27 8.20
N TYR A 47 2.16 -1.11 8.85
CA TYR A 47 2.92 -2.20 9.47
C TYR A 47 2.63 -2.30 10.97
N LYS A 48 2.59 -3.52 11.50
CA LYS A 48 2.33 -3.76 12.92
C LYS A 48 3.37 -4.69 13.54
N CYS A 49 4.18 -4.16 14.46
CA CYS A 49 5.02 -4.98 15.33
C CYS A 49 4.28 -5.26 16.63
N ASN A 50 3.77 -6.49 16.79
CA ASN A 50 3.00 -6.89 17.96
C ASN A 50 3.84 -7.71 18.95
N PHE A 51 4.35 -7.05 19.99
CA PHE A 51 5.13 -7.67 21.07
C PHE A 51 4.27 -8.11 22.25
N SER A 52 2.93 -8.03 22.15
CA SER A 52 2.03 -8.46 23.22
C SER A 52 2.18 -9.95 23.54
N ASN A 53 1.67 -10.36 24.70
CA ASN A 53 1.68 -11.77 25.12
C ASN A 53 0.94 -12.73 24.16
N GLU A 54 0.11 -12.18 23.28
CA GLU A 54 -0.66 -12.90 22.25
C GLU A 54 -0.16 -12.54 20.83
N GLY A 55 0.91 -11.75 20.73
CA GLY A 55 1.46 -11.27 19.47
C GLY A 55 2.43 -12.26 18.82
N VAL A 56 2.55 -12.17 17.50
CA VAL A 56 3.48 -12.97 16.69
C VAL A 56 4.95 -12.72 17.08
N HIS A 57 5.26 -11.55 17.66
CA HIS A 57 6.59 -11.17 18.13
C HIS A 57 6.72 -11.21 19.66
N ASN A 58 5.93 -12.04 20.36
CA ASN A 58 5.94 -12.13 21.82
C ASN A 58 7.35 -12.38 22.40
N LEU A 59 7.72 -11.63 23.45
CA LEU A 59 9.04 -11.64 24.09
C LEU A 59 9.10 -12.47 25.39
N LYS A 60 8.11 -13.34 25.63
CA LYS A 60 8.17 -14.30 26.74
C LYS A 60 9.40 -15.23 26.56
N PRO A 61 10.11 -15.56 27.66
CA PRO A 61 11.18 -16.56 27.61
C PRO A 61 10.62 -17.88 27.08
N ASP A 62 11.30 -18.49 26.11
CA ASP A 62 10.96 -19.81 25.61
C ASP A 62 12.24 -20.66 25.49
N MET A 63 12.15 -21.88 26.03
CA MET A 63 13.27 -22.80 26.21
C MET A 63 13.76 -23.44 24.91
N ARG A 64 12.98 -23.35 23.81
CA ARG A 64 13.28 -24.03 22.54
C ARG A 64 13.98 -23.13 21.52
N GLU A 65 13.81 -21.82 21.58
CA GLU A 65 14.47 -20.87 20.67
C GLU A 65 15.23 -19.77 21.42
N ARG A 66 16.53 -19.61 21.14
CA ARG A 66 17.34 -18.48 21.65
C ARG A 66 17.43 -17.30 20.67
N ARG A 67 16.53 -17.23 19.69
CA ARG A 67 16.63 -16.28 18.57
C ARG A 67 16.21 -14.86 18.97
N SER A 68 16.96 -13.87 18.52
CA SER A 68 16.56 -12.46 18.51
C SER A 68 15.33 -12.28 17.60
N ILE A 69 14.35 -11.50 18.05
CA ILE A 69 13.12 -11.25 17.29
C ILE A 69 13.31 -9.96 16.48
N PHE A 70 13.12 -10.03 15.17
CA PHE A 70 13.23 -8.88 14.27
C PHE A 70 11.84 -8.53 13.71
N CYS A 71 11.46 -7.26 13.83
CA CYS A 71 10.35 -6.68 13.08
C CYS A 71 10.95 -5.66 12.10
N THR A 72 11.22 -6.11 10.87
CA THR A 72 11.78 -5.28 9.81
C THR A 72 10.66 -4.76 8.92
N ILE A 73 10.65 -3.45 8.72
CA ILE A 73 9.62 -2.72 7.98
C ILE A 73 10.27 -1.94 6.85
N HIS A 74 9.82 -2.18 5.62
CA HIS A 74 10.19 -1.41 4.43
C HIS A 74 8.99 -0.58 3.98
N SER A 75 8.90 0.67 4.46
CA SER A 75 7.76 1.53 4.15
C SER A 75 7.96 2.21 2.78
N TYR A 76 7.00 1.97 1.88
CA TYR A 76 6.89 2.55 0.55
C TYR A 76 5.61 3.37 0.35
N PHE A 77 4.60 3.21 1.23
CA PHE A 77 3.30 3.80 0.98
C PHE A 77 3.17 5.25 1.46
N ILE A 78 2.21 5.90 0.84
CA ILE A 78 1.80 7.27 1.14
C ILE A 78 1.08 7.26 2.49
N TYR A 79 1.57 8.00 3.48
CA TYR A 79 0.98 8.04 4.84
C TYR A 79 0.89 6.66 5.53
N ASP A 80 1.92 5.83 5.34
CA ASP A 80 2.06 4.54 6.02
C ASP A 80 2.00 4.70 7.55
N LYS A 81 1.23 3.84 8.21
CA LYS A 81 1.14 3.78 9.68
C LYS A 81 1.96 2.64 10.24
N ILE A 82 3.04 2.96 10.94
CA ILE A 82 3.83 1.95 11.65
C ILE A 82 3.38 1.92 13.10
N ARG A 83 2.76 0.81 13.50
CA ARG A 83 2.23 0.59 14.84
C ARG A 83 3.08 -0.39 15.64
N LEU A 84 3.51 0.03 16.82
CA LEU A 84 4.10 -0.82 17.84
C LEU A 84 3.05 -1.13 18.91
N ILE A 85 2.86 -2.40 19.22
CA ILE A 85 2.07 -2.83 20.36
C ILE A 85 3.03 -3.35 21.43
N ILE A 86 3.09 -2.62 22.54
CA ILE A 86 4.06 -2.80 23.62
C ILE A 86 3.30 -3.27 24.86
N PRO A 87 3.65 -4.41 25.48
CA PRO A 87 3.01 -4.84 26.72
C PRO A 87 3.10 -3.78 27.82
N LYS A 88 2.01 -3.60 28.59
CA LYS A 88 2.05 -2.79 29.80
C LYS A 88 2.89 -3.47 30.88
N LYS A 89 3.57 -2.65 31.70
CA LYS A 89 4.27 -3.14 32.90
C LYS A 89 3.28 -3.87 33.82
N SER A 90 3.45 -5.18 33.98
CA SER A 90 2.89 -5.92 35.12
C SER A 90 3.98 -6.12 36.18
N SER A 91 3.60 -6.51 37.39
CA SER A 91 4.38 -6.43 38.63
C SER A 91 5.71 -7.22 38.70
N SER A 92 6.24 -7.80 37.60
CA SER A 92 7.59 -8.37 37.45
C SER A 92 7.85 -8.99 36.05
N PRO A 93 9.05 -8.88 35.43
CA PRO A 93 9.95 -7.73 35.23
C PRO A 93 9.57 -6.89 34.01
N GLU A 94 10.23 -5.73 33.87
CA GLU A 94 9.81 -4.59 33.05
C GLU A 94 10.15 -4.74 31.57
N PHE A 95 9.13 -4.84 30.71
CA PHE A 95 9.30 -4.55 29.29
C PHE A 95 9.78 -3.10 29.13
N LYS A 96 10.91 -2.91 28.44
CA LYS A 96 11.48 -1.58 28.18
C LYS A 96 11.52 -1.33 26.68
N ILE A 97 10.93 -0.23 26.25
CA ILE A 97 11.15 0.28 24.89
C ILE A 97 12.38 1.20 24.90
N LEU A 98 13.25 1.03 23.92
CA LEU A 98 14.50 1.77 23.77
C LEU A 98 14.58 2.35 22.35
N PRO A 99 14.70 3.67 22.17
CA PRO A 99 14.62 4.69 23.22
C PRO A 99 13.26 4.71 23.92
N GLU A 100 13.21 5.24 25.15
CA GLU A 100 11.97 5.27 25.96
C GLU A 100 10.80 5.93 25.21
N LYS A 101 11.13 6.93 24.40
CA LYS A 101 10.21 7.64 23.50
C LYS A 101 10.39 7.23 22.05
N CYS A 102 10.53 5.92 21.77
CA CYS A 102 10.58 5.38 20.40
C CYS A 102 9.56 6.08 19.47
N PHE A 103 10.00 6.38 18.25
CA PHE A 103 9.41 7.28 17.24
C PHE A 103 9.58 8.77 17.47
N GLN A 104 9.68 9.27 18.70
CA GLN A 104 10.13 10.66 18.93
C GLN A 104 11.66 10.71 18.96
N LYS A 105 12.26 9.75 19.67
CA LYS A 105 13.69 9.45 19.63
C LYS A 105 13.90 8.05 19.11
N VAL A 106 14.91 7.88 18.27
CA VAL A 106 15.23 6.61 17.65
C VAL A 106 16.74 6.41 17.61
N TYR A 107 17.20 5.20 17.38
CA TYR A 107 18.60 4.95 17.05
C TYR A 107 18.80 5.03 15.54
N THR A 108 19.89 5.64 15.11
CA THR A 108 20.34 5.65 13.69
C THR A 108 21.50 4.70 13.46
N ASP A 109 22.20 4.35 14.53
CA ASP A 109 23.24 3.35 14.60
C ASP A 109 22.91 2.42 15.77
N TYR A 110 22.59 1.17 15.44
CA TYR A 110 22.17 0.18 16.43
C TYR A 110 23.34 -0.30 17.31
N GLU A 111 24.58 -0.23 16.83
CA GLU A 111 25.78 -0.67 17.55
C GLU A 111 26.18 0.38 18.59
N ASN A 112 26.22 1.64 18.16
CA ASN A 112 26.61 2.76 19.02
C ASN A 112 25.46 3.32 19.86
N ARG A 113 24.22 2.90 19.60
CA ARG A 113 22.99 3.30 20.31
C ARG A 113 22.86 4.82 20.48
N VAL A 114 23.15 5.55 19.41
CA VAL A 114 23.06 7.02 19.39
C VAL A 114 21.59 7.43 19.28
N GLU A 115 21.01 7.94 20.38
CA GLU A 115 19.66 8.51 20.36
C GLU A 115 19.64 9.77 19.49
N THR A 116 18.81 9.77 18.46
CA THR A 116 18.59 10.88 17.54
C THR A 116 17.11 11.26 17.59
N ASP A 117 16.81 12.57 17.56
CA ASP A 117 15.42 13.01 17.40
C ASP A 117 14.94 12.66 15.99
N ILE A 118 13.72 12.14 15.87
CA ILE A 118 13.18 11.72 14.57
C ILE A 118 13.13 12.88 13.56
N SER A 119 12.95 14.12 14.04
CA SER A 119 12.92 15.33 13.22
C SER A 119 14.26 15.59 12.51
N GLU A 120 15.37 15.11 13.06
CA GLU A 120 16.71 15.29 12.51
C GLU A 120 17.01 14.32 11.36
N LEU A 121 16.20 13.27 11.18
CA LEU A 121 16.42 12.27 10.12
C LEU A 121 16.02 12.79 8.73
N GLY A 122 15.33 13.92 8.66
CA GLY A 122 14.85 14.51 7.42
C GLY A 122 13.51 13.95 6.95
N LEU A 123 12.72 13.38 7.86
CA LEU A 123 11.31 13.07 7.60
C LEU A 123 10.54 14.38 7.41
N ILE A 124 9.67 14.40 6.41
CA ILE A 124 8.77 15.53 6.13
C ILE A 124 7.36 15.09 6.50
N GLU A 125 6.63 15.94 7.22
CA GLU A 125 5.25 15.70 7.66
C GLU A 125 5.02 14.29 8.23
N TYR A 126 5.28 14.13 9.53
CA TYR A 126 4.97 12.91 10.26
C TYR A 126 4.10 13.21 11.47
N GLU A 127 3.32 12.22 11.90
CA GLU A 127 2.46 12.31 13.09
C GLU A 127 2.73 11.12 14.00
N ILE A 128 2.88 11.40 15.29
CA ILE A 128 3.11 10.38 16.31
C ILE A 128 1.91 10.38 17.24
N GLU A 129 1.28 9.22 17.39
CA GLU A 129 0.16 8.99 18.27
C GLU A 129 0.53 7.92 19.30
N GLU A 130 0.18 8.17 20.56
CA GLU A 130 0.28 7.19 21.63
C GLU A 130 -1.13 6.90 22.17
N ASN A 131 -1.47 5.62 22.28
CA ASN A 131 -2.75 5.17 22.81
C ASN A 131 -2.52 4.19 23.97
N ASP A 132 -3.00 4.59 25.15
CA ASP A 132 -2.83 3.86 26.41
C ASP A 132 -4.17 3.30 26.95
N THR A 133 -5.21 3.25 26.11
CA THR A 133 -6.57 2.87 26.55
C THR A 133 -6.73 1.37 26.80
N ASN A 134 -5.93 0.52 26.15
CA ASN A 134 -6.02 -0.94 26.34
C ASN A 134 -5.41 -1.34 27.70
N PRO A 135 -6.05 -2.20 28.51
CA PRO A 135 -5.54 -2.57 29.83
C PRO A 135 -4.24 -3.41 29.80
N ASN A 136 -3.92 -4.04 28.67
CA ASN A 136 -2.84 -5.03 28.57
C ASN A 136 -1.60 -4.50 27.82
N TYR A 137 -1.76 -3.46 26.99
CA TYR A 137 -0.68 -2.95 26.14
C TYR A 137 -0.85 -1.46 25.81
N ASN A 138 0.25 -0.83 25.43
CA ASN A 138 0.31 0.51 24.86
C ASN A 138 0.49 0.39 23.35
N GLU A 139 -0.19 1.23 22.59
CA GLU A 139 0.06 1.37 21.15
C GLU A 139 0.81 2.67 20.89
N ARG A 140 1.88 2.60 20.09
CA ARG A 140 2.54 3.77 19.52
C ARG A 140 2.48 3.67 18.02
N THR A 141 2.00 4.72 17.36
CA THR A 141 1.89 4.78 15.90
C THR A 141 2.66 5.98 15.39
N ILE A 142 3.51 5.78 14.38
CA ILE A 142 4.03 6.86 13.55
C ILE A 142 3.38 6.77 12.17
N THR A 143 2.85 7.90 11.68
CA THR A 143 2.33 8.06 10.32
C THR A 143 3.32 8.91 9.53
N ILE A 144 3.79 8.42 8.39
CA ILE A 144 4.89 9.04 7.64
C ILE A 144 4.44 9.46 6.24
N SER A 145 4.60 10.74 5.87
CA SER A 145 4.28 11.20 4.51
C SER A 145 5.27 10.66 3.46
N PRO A 146 4.88 10.62 2.17
CA PRO A 146 5.75 10.16 1.08
C PRO A 146 6.78 11.22 0.64
N PHE A 147 6.87 12.37 1.31
CA PHE A 147 7.60 13.54 0.78
C PHE A 147 9.08 13.57 1.13
N SER A 148 9.56 12.59 1.90
CA SER A 148 10.96 12.50 2.31
C SER A 148 11.90 12.41 1.07
N PRO A 149 12.96 13.24 0.98
CA PRO A 149 13.76 13.36 -0.24
C PRO A 149 14.80 12.23 -0.40
N LYS A 150 15.00 11.42 0.64
CA LYS A 150 15.99 10.35 0.74
C LYS A 150 15.42 9.18 1.55
N ASP A 151 16.05 8.02 1.40
CA ASP A 151 15.83 6.88 2.29
C ASP A 151 16.25 7.27 3.71
N ILE A 152 15.45 6.83 4.68
CA ILE A 152 15.66 7.06 6.11
C ILE A 152 15.57 5.71 6.81
N GLU A 153 16.50 5.46 7.71
CA GLU A 153 16.60 4.22 8.45
C GLU A 153 16.71 4.55 9.94
N PHE A 154 15.95 3.84 10.76
CA PHE A 154 16.02 3.99 12.19
C PHE A 154 15.56 2.73 12.92
N PHE A 155 15.95 2.65 14.19
CA PHE A 155 15.75 1.48 15.03
C PHE A 155 15.12 1.86 16.36
N CYS A 156 14.28 0.94 16.84
CA CYS A 156 13.90 0.86 18.24
C CYS A 156 14.05 -0.58 18.73
N PHE A 157 14.09 -0.77 20.04
CA PHE A 157 14.12 -2.08 20.66
C PHE A 157 12.99 -2.20 21.66
N CYS A 158 12.42 -3.39 21.75
CA CYS A 158 11.58 -3.80 22.86
C CYS A 158 12.34 -4.88 23.62
N ASP A 159 12.85 -4.53 24.80
CA ASP A 159 13.72 -5.37 25.61
C ASP A 159 12.96 -5.97 26.79
N ASN A 160 13.17 -7.26 27.05
CA ASN A 160 12.66 -8.00 28.19
C ASN A 160 13.76 -8.90 28.80
N THR A 161 15.03 -8.68 28.47
CA THR A 161 16.18 -9.52 28.89
C THR A 161 16.36 -9.61 30.41
N GLU A 162 15.92 -8.60 31.17
CA GLU A 162 15.92 -8.61 32.63
C GLU A 162 14.97 -9.69 33.24
N LYS A 163 14.10 -10.33 32.43
CA LYS A 163 13.21 -11.40 32.88
C LYS A 163 13.84 -12.79 32.82
N VAL A 164 14.23 -13.32 33.97
CA VAL A 164 14.72 -14.70 34.08
C VAL A 164 13.61 -15.64 34.56
N ILE A 165 13.22 -16.61 33.73
CA ILE A 165 12.37 -17.74 34.16
C ILE A 165 13.21 -19.01 34.04
N SER A 166 13.39 -19.73 35.15
CA SER A 166 14.09 -21.02 35.16
C SER A 166 15.46 -20.97 34.45
N SER A 167 16.30 -19.98 34.78
CA SER A 167 17.64 -19.75 34.20
C SER A 167 17.71 -19.34 32.72
N ILE A 168 16.58 -18.91 32.13
CA ILE A 168 16.52 -18.37 30.76
C ILE A 168 16.13 -16.90 30.82
N GLU A 169 17.01 -16.06 30.29
CA GLU A 169 16.80 -14.61 30.12
C GLU A 169 15.68 -14.34 29.11
N GLY A 170 14.99 -13.21 29.28
CA GLY A 170 13.98 -12.78 28.33
C GLY A 170 14.61 -12.31 27.03
N ARG A 171 13.77 -11.98 26.05
CA ARG A 171 14.22 -11.68 24.69
C ARG A 171 14.23 -10.17 24.45
N SER A 172 15.16 -9.72 23.62
CA SER A 172 15.12 -8.39 23.01
C SER A 172 14.63 -8.51 21.57
N ALA A 173 13.70 -7.65 21.18
CA ALA A 173 13.25 -7.49 19.81
C ALA A 173 13.76 -6.18 19.22
N MET A 174 14.21 -6.23 17.98
CA MET A 174 14.56 -5.05 17.20
C MET A 174 13.43 -4.71 16.25
N VAL A 175 12.93 -3.47 16.35
CA VAL A 175 12.13 -2.82 15.33
C VAL A 175 13.09 -2.10 14.41
N HIS A 176 13.18 -2.55 13.17
CA HIS A 176 14.01 -1.94 12.14
C HIS A 176 13.10 -1.31 11.10
N VAL A 177 13.11 0.01 11.02
CA VAL A 177 12.28 0.75 10.07
C VAL A 177 13.18 1.36 9.01
N ARG A 178 12.87 1.03 7.76
CA ARG A 178 13.42 1.70 6.59
C ARG A 178 12.28 2.38 5.83
N VAL A 179 12.26 3.71 5.90
CA VAL A 179 11.38 4.58 5.11
C VAL A 179 12.09 4.88 3.81
N LEU A 180 11.53 4.47 2.70
CA LEU A 180 12.17 4.61 1.41
C LEU A 180 11.70 5.89 0.73
N LYS A 181 12.61 6.54 -0.01
CA LYS A 181 12.24 7.67 -0.86
C LYS A 181 11.18 7.21 -1.86
N TYR A 182 10.11 7.99 -2.00
CA TYR A 182 9.09 7.70 -2.99
C TYR A 182 9.70 7.62 -4.41
N PRO A 183 9.50 6.51 -5.16
CA PRO A 183 10.28 6.24 -6.36
C PRO A 183 9.75 6.95 -7.62
N HIS A 184 8.52 7.46 -7.61
CA HIS A 184 7.91 8.15 -8.75
C HIS A 184 7.83 9.66 -8.56
N ASN A 185 7.48 10.39 -9.62
CA ASN A 185 7.30 11.82 -9.54
C ASN A 185 6.09 12.18 -8.67
N ILE A 186 6.23 13.31 -7.97
CA ILE A 186 5.15 13.96 -7.24
C ILE A 186 4.80 15.22 -8.01
N LEU A 187 3.60 15.27 -8.58
CA LEU A 187 3.03 16.46 -9.21
C LEU A 187 2.20 17.20 -8.17
N PHE A 188 2.33 18.52 -8.12
CA PHE A 188 1.67 19.32 -7.09
C PHE A 188 1.06 20.63 -7.60
N THR A 189 -0.14 20.88 -7.10
CA THR A 189 -0.92 22.11 -7.29
C THR A 189 -1.27 22.68 -5.92
N ASN A 190 -0.99 23.97 -5.72
CA ASN A 190 -1.40 24.70 -4.52
C ASN A 190 -2.54 25.67 -4.81
N LEU A 191 -3.75 25.36 -4.30
CA LEU A 191 -4.93 26.24 -4.31
C LEU A 191 -5.31 26.62 -2.86
N THR A 192 -4.30 27.04 -2.10
CA THR A 192 -4.44 27.60 -0.75
C THR A 192 -3.55 28.83 -0.59
N ASN A 193 -3.63 29.48 0.57
CA ASN A 193 -2.69 30.54 0.95
C ASN A 193 -1.47 30.00 1.72
N ASP A 194 -1.40 28.69 1.97
CA ASP A 194 -0.32 28.07 2.73
C ASP A 194 0.90 27.80 1.85
N LEU A 195 2.09 27.70 2.47
CA LEU A 195 3.33 27.39 1.78
C LEU A 195 3.76 25.95 2.07
N PHE A 196 3.92 25.17 1.00
CA PHE A 196 4.40 23.79 1.02
C PHE A 196 5.76 23.71 0.32
N THR A 197 6.82 24.15 0.99
CA THR A 197 8.16 24.32 0.39
C THR A 197 8.86 23.02 0.01
N TYR A 198 8.43 21.91 0.59
CA TYR A 198 8.94 20.57 0.33
C TYR A 198 8.30 19.88 -0.88
N LEU A 199 7.21 20.44 -1.44
CA LEU A 199 6.54 19.93 -2.64
C LEU A 199 7.01 20.67 -3.90
N PRO A 200 7.16 19.98 -5.04
CA PRO A 200 7.58 20.60 -6.28
C PRO A 200 6.46 21.48 -6.87
N LYS A 201 6.74 22.74 -7.18
CA LYS A 201 5.75 23.64 -7.83
C LYS A 201 5.54 23.24 -9.29
N THR A 202 4.67 22.25 -9.51
CA THR A 202 4.44 21.66 -10.85
C THR A 202 3.44 22.48 -11.65
N TYR A 203 2.30 22.78 -11.02
CA TYR A 203 1.24 23.60 -11.63
C TYR A 203 0.88 24.77 -10.72
N ASN A 204 0.43 25.85 -11.35
CA ASN A 204 -0.07 27.06 -10.70
C ASN A 204 -1.40 27.49 -11.32
N GLU A 205 -2.00 28.57 -10.80
CA GLU A 205 -3.31 29.06 -11.27
C GLU A 205 -3.37 29.33 -12.79
N SER A 206 -2.26 29.70 -13.44
CA SER A 206 -2.22 29.97 -14.89
C SER A 206 -2.31 28.71 -15.76
N ASN A 207 -2.08 27.52 -15.20
CA ASN A 207 -2.22 26.26 -15.93
C ASN A 207 -3.69 25.84 -16.13
N PHE A 208 -4.63 26.48 -15.43
CA PHE A 208 -6.05 26.17 -15.54
C PHE A 208 -6.68 26.91 -16.71
N VAL A 209 -7.22 26.17 -17.67
CA VAL A 209 -8.00 26.75 -18.79
C VAL A 209 -9.47 26.68 -18.42
N SER A 210 -10.13 27.85 -18.32
CA SER A 210 -11.52 27.94 -17.87
C SER A 210 -11.76 27.26 -16.52
N ASN A 211 -10.82 27.43 -15.58
CA ASN A 211 -10.79 26.79 -14.26
C ASN A 211 -10.68 25.26 -14.28
N VAL A 212 -10.27 24.66 -15.40
CA VAL A 212 -10.02 23.21 -15.52
C VAL A 212 -8.54 22.95 -15.73
N LEU A 213 -7.97 22.03 -14.95
CA LEU A 213 -6.64 21.46 -15.13
C LEU A 213 -6.80 19.98 -15.46
N GLU A 214 -6.34 19.58 -16.64
CA GLU A 214 -6.22 18.17 -17.00
C GLU A 214 -4.76 17.72 -16.83
N VAL A 215 -4.57 16.60 -16.14
CA VAL A 215 -3.24 16.04 -15.86
C VAL A 215 -3.22 14.59 -16.29
N GLU A 216 -2.33 14.26 -17.22
CA GLU A 216 -1.98 12.86 -17.50
C GLU A 216 -0.96 12.39 -16.45
N LEU A 217 -1.16 11.20 -15.89
CA LEU A 217 -0.29 10.64 -14.85
C LEU A 217 0.33 9.33 -15.33
N ASN A 218 1.64 9.20 -15.23
CA ASN A 218 2.30 7.91 -15.41
C ASN A 218 2.07 7.00 -14.19
N ASP A 219 2.34 5.72 -14.38
CA ASP A 219 2.17 4.69 -13.36
C ASP A 219 2.89 5.06 -12.05
N GLY A 220 2.14 4.98 -10.94
CA GLY A 220 2.66 5.27 -9.61
C GLY A 220 2.95 6.75 -9.34
N GLU A 221 2.75 7.68 -10.28
CA GLU A 221 2.92 9.11 -9.97
C GLU A 221 1.88 9.59 -8.95
N LEU A 222 2.29 10.50 -8.06
CA LEU A 222 1.38 11.15 -7.12
C LEU A 222 0.92 12.48 -7.67
N PHE A 223 -0.38 12.72 -7.62
CA PHE A 223 -0.91 14.07 -7.72
C PHE A 223 -1.32 14.56 -6.33
N VAL A 224 -0.74 15.68 -5.91
CA VAL A 224 -1.03 16.33 -4.63
C VAL A 224 -1.76 17.64 -4.88
N LEU A 225 -2.95 17.77 -4.31
CA LEU A 225 -3.76 18.98 -4.31
C LEU A 225 -3.77 19.57 -2.90
N ALA A 226 -3.21 20.76 -2.71
CA ALA A 226 -3.51 21.55 -1.52
C ALA A 226 -4.78 22.38 -1.75
N CYS A 227 -5.79 22.19 -0.91
CA CYS A 227 -7.06 22.92 -0.98
C CYS A 227 -7.76 22.98 0.39
N GLU A 228 -8.40 24.11 0.70
CA GLU A 228 -9.20 24.25 1.94
C GLU A 228 -10.51 23.45 1.90
N LEU A 229 -11.17 23.47 0.74
CA LEU A 229 -12.50 22.89 0.54
C LEU A 229 -12.55 22.18 -0.81
N ILE A 230 -12.74 20.86 -0.76
CA ILE A 230 -12.88 19.98 -1.93
C ILE A 230 -14.30 19.44 -2.02
N ASN A 231 -14.74 19.01 -3.20
CA ASN A 231 -16.00 18.29 -3.30
C ASN A 231 -15.95 16.95 -2.54
N LYS A 232 -17.07 16.50 -1.96
CA LYS A 232 -17.14 15.28 -1.13
C LYS A 232 -16.73 13.99 -1.84
N LYS A 233 -16.78 13.97 -3.16
CA LYS A 233 -16.38 12.84 -4.00
C LYS A 233 -15.06 13.10 -4.75
N CYS A 234 -14.25 14.04 -4.25
CA CYS A 234 -12.95 14.38 -4.83
C CYS A 234 -12.10 13.13 -5.07
N PHE A 235 -11.77 12.87 -6.32
CA PHE A 235 -11.09 11.69 -6.86
C PHE A 235 -11.82 10.34 -6.71
N GLN A 236 -13.04 10.34 -6.20
CA GLN A 236 -13.89 9.15 -6.11
C GLN A 236 -14.83 9.00 -7.33
N GLU A 237 -15.02 10.07 -8.10
CA GLU A 237 -15.86 10.09 -9.32
C GLU A 237 -15.10 9.50 -10.51
N GLY A 238 -15.01 8.17 -10.56
CA GLY A 238 -14.49 7.44 -11.71
C GLY A 238 -15.60 6.86 -12.60
N LYS A 239 -15.38 6.80 -13.92
CA LYS A 239 -16.22 6.00 -14.83
C LYS A 239 -16.12 4.50 -14.53
N GLU A 240 -15.01 4.06 -13.94
CA GLU A 240 -14.78 2.68 -13.51
C GLU A 240 -14.74 2.58 -11.98
N LYS A 241 -15.58 1.71 -11.41
CA LYS A 241 -15.61 1.40 -9.98
C LYS A 241 -14.30 0.75 -9.48
N ALA A 242 -13.46 0.24 -10.38
CA ALA A 242 -12.23 -0.49 -10.06
C ALA A 242 -11.15 0.40 -9.42
N LEU A 243 -11.09 1.69 -9.78
CA LEU A 243 -10.13 2.64 -9.17
C LEU A 243 -10.36 2.86 -7.67
N TYR A 244 -11.62 2.76 -7.21
CA TYR A 244 -12.03 3.16 -5.87
C TYR A 244 -11.64 2.17 -4.77
N LYS A 245 -11.46 0.88 -5.09
CA LYS A 245 -11.22 -0.17 -4.08
C LYS A 245 -9.75 -0.30 -3.64
N SER A 246 -8.83 0.39 -4.30
CA SER A 246 -7.42 0.37 -3.94
C SER A 246 -7.05 1.62 -3.17
N ASN A 247 -6.14 1.48 -2.20
CA ASN A 247 -5.59 2.47 -1.25
C ASN A 247 -4.91 3.70 -1.91
N LYS A 248 -5.53 4.31 -2.91
CA LYS A 248 -4.93 5.25 -3.87
C LYS A 248 -5.30 6.71 -3.62
N ILE A 249 -6.18 6.99 -2.65
CA ILE A 249 -6.61 8.34 -2.32
C ILE A 249 -6.38 8.57 -0.85
N ILE A 250 -5.64 9.63 -0.51
CA ILE A 250 -5.40 10.01 0.88
C ILE A 250 -5.83 11.46 1.06
N TYR A 251 -6.60 11.68 2.12
CA TYR A 251 -6.97 13.02 2.55
C TYR A 251 -6.31 13.32 3.88
N HIS A 252 -5.31 14.21 3.86
CA HIS A 252 -4.53 14.56 5.04
C HIS A 252 -4.48 16.08 5.23
N LYS A 253 -5.01 16.58 6.34
CA LYS A 253 -5.12 18.03 6.62
C LYS A 253 -5.79 18.78 5.45
N LYS A 254 -5.03 19.60 4.72
CA LYS A 254 -5.44 20.36 3.52
C LYS A 254 -4.98 19.72 2.21
N LEU A 255 -4.28 18.59 2.28
CA LEU A 255 -3.78 17.85 1.14
C LEU A 255 -4.76 16.73 0.76
N THR A 256 -5.05 16.66 -0.53
CA THR A 256 -5.63 15.48 -1.15
C THR A 256 -4.60 14.88 -2.09
N ILE A 257 -4.31 13.60 -1.93
CA ILE A 257 -3.30 12.89 -2.69
C ILE A 257 -3.98 11.78 -3.47
N PHE A 258 -3.68 11.71 -4.76
CA PHE A 258 -4.09 10.63 -5.64
C PHE A 258 -2.83 9.91 -6.14
N LYS A 259 -2.74 8.59 -5.93
CA LYS A 259 -1.74 7.72 -6.54
C LYS A 259 -2.29 7.18 -7.86
N ALA A 260 -1.58 7.46 -8.95
CA ALA A 260 -1.89 6.82 -10.22
C ALA A 260 -1.73 5.29 -10.08
N PRO A 261 -2.73 4.49 -10.50
CA PRO A 261 -2.61 3.04 -10.49
C PRO A 261 -1.44 2.57 -11.37
N PHE A 262 -0.80 1.45 -11.04
CA PHE A 262 0.24 0.87 -11.93
C PHE A 262 -0.31 0.27 -13.23
N TYR A 263 -1.63 0.07 -13.28
CA TYR A 263 -2.33 -0.46 -14.43
C TYR A 263 -3.76 0.07 -14.50
N VAL A 264 -4.17 0.42 -15.72
CA VAL A 264 -5.55 0.74 -16.07
C VAL A 264 -5.98 -0.12 -17.25
N THR A 265 -7.21 -0.61 -17.21
CA THR A 265 -7.77 -1.52 -18.21
C THR A 265 -8.28 -0.79 -19.45
N SER A 266 -8.51 0.52 -19.38
CA SER A 266 -8.99 1.33 -20.50
C SER A 266 -8.47 2.77 -20.50
N LYS A 267 -8.59 3.45 -21.66
CA LYS A 267 -8.20 4.87 -21.85
C LYS A 267 -9.18 5.86 -21.22
N ASP A 268 -10.37 5.41 -20.84
CA ASP A 268 -11.45 6.27 -20.33
C ASP A 268 -11.48 6.35 -18.79
N VAL A 269 -10.44 5.80 -18.17
CA VAL A 269 -10.25 5.81 -16.72
C VAL A 269 -9.76 7.17 -16.28
N ASN A 270 -10.71 8.03 -15.90
CA ASN A 270 -10.42 9.37 -15.36
C ASN A 270 -10.99 9.49 -13.96
N THR A 271 -10.42 10.40 -13.17
CA THR A 271 -11.00 10.82 -11.90
C THR A 271 -10.92 12.33 -11.74
N GLU A 272 -11.81 12.92 -10.96
CA GLU A 272 -11.91 14.37 -10.84
C GLU A 272 -12.06 14.87 -9.41
N CYS A 273 -11.55 16.07 -9.16
CA CYS A 273 -11.73 16.78 -7.92
C CYS A 273 -11.99 18.25 -8.18
N THR A 274 -12.91 18.85 -7.44
CA THR A 274 -13.17 20.29 -7.49
C THR A 274 -12.71 20.94 -6.20
N CYS A 275 -11.83 21.95 -6.31
CA CYS A 275 -11.35 22.77 -5.22
C CYS A 275 -12.02 24.15 -5.25
N LYS A 276 -12.50 24.63 -4.11
CA LYS A 276 -13.02 25.99 -3.95
C LYS A 276 -11.92 26.92 -3.44
N PHE A 277 -11.50 27.88 -4.27
CA PHE A 277 -10.44 28.84 -3.94
C PHE A 277 -10.75 30.23 -4.50
N LYS A 278 -10.55 31.29 -3.70
CA LYS A 278 -10.81 32.70 -4.08
C LYS A 278 -12.17 32.92 -4.80
N ASN A 279 -13.23 32.29 -4.29
CA ASN A 279 -14.60 32.30 -4.85
C ASN A 279 -14.79 31.61 -6.22
N ASN A 280 -13.75 30.96 -6.76
CA ASN A 280 -13.84 30.13 -7.95
C ASN A 280 -13.85 28.64 -7.58
N ASN A 281 -14.42 27.83 -8.46
CA ASN A 281 -14.35 26.38 -8.40
C ASN A 281 -13.36 25.92 -9.47
N TYR A 282 -12.22 25.40 -9.04
CA TYR A 282 -11.19 24.83 -9.90
C TYR A 282 -11.40 23.33 -10.00
N LYS A 283 -11.59 22.81 -11.21
CA LYS A 283 -11.73 21.38 -11.47
C LYS A 283 -10.39 20.81 -11.91
N ILE A 284 -9.97 19.72 -11.27
CA ILE A 284 -8.81 18.94 -11.64
C ILE A 284 -9.32 17.62 -12.19
N VAL A 285 -8.89 17.24 -13.38
CA VAL A 285 -9.19 15.96 -14.01
C VAL A 285 -7.88 15.20 -14.17
N LEU A 286 -7.74 14.09 -13.46
CA LEU A 286 -6.58 13.21 -13.53
C LEU A 286 -6.89 12.08 -14.51
N LYS A 287 -5.95 11.83 -15.42
CA LYS A 287 -6.02 10.83 -16.48
C LYS A 287 -4.82 9.88 -16.32
N PRO A 288 -4.91 8.83 -15.50
CA PRO A 288 -3.93 7.76 -15.51
C PRO A 288 -3.66 7.29 -16.94
N LYS A 289 -2.38 7.20 -17.30
CA LYS A 289 -1.95 6.85 -18.64
C LYS A 289 -2.28 5.39 -18.92
N TYR A 290 -2.99 5.14 -20.01
CA TYR A 290 -3.22 3.78 -20.49
C TYR A 290 -2.05 3.35 -21.38
N GLU A 291 -1.25 2.41 -20.88
CA GLU A 291 -0.24 1.70 -21.65
C GLU A 291 -0.56 0.20 -21.66
N LYS A 292 -0.52 -0.39 -22.85
CA LYS A 292 -0.70 -1.85 -22.99
C LYS A 292 0.56 -2.54 -22.46
N LYS A 293 0.49 -3.05 -21.24
CA LYS A 293 1.55 -3.83 -20.60
C LYS A 293 1.42 -5.32 -20.90
N VAL A 294 2.56 -5.99 -21.04
CA VAL A 294 2.62 -7.45 -21.05
C VAL A 294 2.50 -7.94 -19.61
N ILE A 295 1.69 -8.96 -19.40
CA ILE A 295 1.52 -9.63 -18.11
C ILE A 295 2.47 -10.83 -18.08
N HIS A 296 3.44 -10.81 -17.17
CA HIS A 296 4.34 -11.93 -16.92
C HIS A 296 3.58 -13.04 -16.22
N GLY A 297 3.18 -14.05 -16.95
CA GLY A 297 2.04 -14.84 -16.52
C GLY A 297 1.58 -15.87 -17.52
N CYS A 298 0.56 -16.61 -17.09
CA CYS A 298 0.05 -17.77 -17.82
C CYS A 298 -1.38 -17.54 -18.28
N ASN A 299 -1.60 -17.56 -19.60
CA ASN A 299 -2.94 -17.62 -20.16
C ASN A 299 -3.37 -19.08 -20.36
N PHE A 300 -4.27 -19.55 -19.49
CA PHE A 300 -4.85 -20.88 -19.57
C PHE A 300 -6.11 -20.99 -20.43
N SER A 301 -6.61 -19.85 -20.92
CA SER A 301 -7.78 -19.78 -21.80
C SER A 301 -7.41 -20.00 -23.27
N SER A 302 -8.39 -20.43 -24.05
CA SER A 302 -8.32 -20.58 -25.51
C SER A 302 -8.73 -19.32 -26.27
N ASN A 303 -9.11 -18.25 -25.57
CA ASN A 303 -9.59 -17.02 -26.20
C ASN A 303 -8.46 -16.25 -26.92
N VAL A 304 -8.42 -16.39 -28.25
CA VAL A 304 -7.44 -15.72 -29.14
C VAL A 304 -7.65 -14.20 -29.23
N SER A 305 -8.84 -13.69 -28.84
CA SER A 305 -9.20 -12.27 -28.89
C SER A 305 -9.14 -11.57 -27.52
N SER A 306 -8.36 -12.11 -26.58
CA SER A 306 -8.20 -11.49 -25.25
C SER A 306 -7.65 -10.06 -25.37
N LYS A 307 -8.18 -9.14 -24.54
CA LYS A 307 -7.64 -7.77 -24.46
C LYS A 307 -6.24 -7.76 -23.84
N HIS A 308 -5.94 -8.79 -23.05
CA HIS A 308 -4.72 -8.94 -22.29
C HIS A 308 -3.66 -9.71 -23.08
N THR A 309 -2.39 -9.50 -22.76
CA THR A 309 -1.27 -10.18 -23.43
C THR A 309 -0.35 -10.75 -22.38
N PHE A 310 -0.33 -12.08 -22.29
CA PHE A 310 0.49 -12.84 -21.33
C PHE A 310 1.80 -13.28 -21.99
N THR A 311 2.87 -13.45 -21.20
CA THR A 311 4.15 -13.99 -21.69
C THR A 311 4.03 -15.44 -22.13
N ASP A 312 3.24 -16.23 -21.40
CA ASP A 312 3.11 -17.66 -21.59
C ASP A 312 1.63 -18.03 -21.80
N SER A 313 1.38 -19.02 -22.65
CA SER A 313 0.02 -19.50 -22.92
C SER A 313 -0.01 -21.02 -23.04
N LEU A 314 -0.98 -21.62 -22.36
CA LEU A 314 -1.21 -23.05 -22.31
C LEU A 314 -2.71 -23.30 -22.14
N ASP A 315 -3.42 -23.61 -23.21
CA ASP A 315 -4.86 -23.89 -23.11
C ASP A 315 -5.13 -25.14 -22.25
N ILE A 316 -5.74 -24.95 -21.07
CA ILE A 316 -6.05 -26.03 -20.11
C ILE A 316 -7.03 -27.05 -20.68
N SER A 317 -7.80 -26.70 -21.73
CA SER A 317 -8.73 -27.63 -22.35
C SER A 317 -8.03 -28.71 -23.18
N LEU A 318 -6.81 -28.44 -23.68
CA LEU A 318 -6.05 -29.34 -24.56
C LEU A 318 -5.28 -30.43 -23.82
N VAL A 319 -5.38 -30.47 -22.50
CA VAL A 319 -4.50 -31.28 -21.65
C VAL A 319 -5.26 -32.40 -20.97
N ASP A 320 -4.61 -33.52 -20.68
CA ASP A 320 -5.26 -34.69 -20.11
C ASP A 320 -5.73 -34.47 -18.67
N ASP A 321 -6.84 -35.12 -18.29
CA ASP A 321 -7.51 -34.99 -16.97
C ASP A 321 -6.63 -35.35 -15.75
N SER A 322 -5.44 -35.92 -15.96
CA SER A 322 -4.48 -36.31 -14.90
C SER A 322 -3.10 -35.68 -15.05
N ALA A 323 -2.90 -34.83 -16.05
CA ALA A 323 -1.64 -34.17 -16.29
C ALA A 323 -1.45 -33.02 -15.29
N HIS A 324 -0.37 -33.07 -14.52
CA HIS A 324 0.08 -31.95 -13.70
C HIS A 324 0.92 -31.05 -14.60
N ILE A 325 0.37 -29.90 -14.99
CA ILE A 325 1.07 -28.98 -15.88
C ILE A 325 1.44 -27.75 -15.11
N SER A 326 2.71 -27.38 -15.17
CA SER A 326 3.19 -26.12 -14.62
C SER A 326 3.58 -25.18 -15.74
N CYS A 327 3.09 -23.95 -15.64
CA CYS A 327 3.59 -22.78 -16.33
C CYS A 327 4.47 -22.00 -15.35
N ASN A 328 5.77 -21.93 -15.64
CA ASN A 328 6.75 -21.33 -14.75
C ASN A 328 7.11 -19.92 -15.24
N VAL A 329 6.94 -18.92 -14.38
CA VAL A 329 7.32 -17.54 -14.66
C VAL A 329 8.50 -17.18 -13.77
N HIS A 330 9.64 -16.82 -14.39
CA HIS A 330 10.83 -16.40 -13.66
C HIS A 330 11.15 -14.93 -13.95
N LEU A 331 11.12 -14.11 -12.91
CA LEU A 331 11.50 -12.70 -12.96
C LEU A 331 12.83 -12.51 -12.26
N SER A 332 13.81 -11.95 -12.97
CA SER A 332 15.15 -11.71 -12.47
C SER A 332 15.62 -10.31 -12.86
N GLU A 333 15.25 -9.33 -12.05
CA GLU A 333 15.61 -7.92 -12.28
C GLU A 333 16.10 -7.25 -10.97
N PRO A 334 17.04 -6.30 -11.03
CA PRO A 334 17.46 -5.54 -9.85
C PRO A 334 16.33 -4.72 -9.20
N LYS A 335 15.39 -4.24 -10.01
CA LYS A 335 14.17 -3.55 -9.60
C LYS A 335 13.07 -3.92 -10.58
N TYR A 336 11.90 -4.24 -10.05
CA TYR A 336 10.72 -4.65 -10.78
C TYR A 336 9.80 -3.47 -11.05
N ASN A 337 9.13 -3.51 -12.19
CA ASN A 337 7.92 -2.73 -12.52
C ASN A 337 7.06 -3.58 -13.47
N HIS A 338 6.57 -4.72 -12.97
CA HIS A 338 5.91 -5.73 -13.80
C HIS A 338 4.48 -5.97 -13.33
N LEU A 339 3.63 -6.35 -14.29
CA LEU A 339 2.37 -7.02 -14.01
C LEU A 339 2.59 -8.51 -14.09
N VAL A 340 2.09 -9.23 -13.09
CA VAL A 340 2.13 -10.68 -13.01
C VAL A 340 0.71 -11.19 -12.87
N GLY A 341 0.36 -12.28 -13.55
CA GLY A 341 -1.03 -12.72 -13.52
C GLY A 341 -1.32 -14.05 -14.19
N LEU A 342 -2.55 -14.53 -14.02
CA LEU A 342 -3.09 -15.61 -14.82
C LEU A 342 -4.44 -15.24 -15.42
N ASN A 343 -4.74 -15.85 -16.57
CA ASN A 343 -6.08 -15.94 -17.12
C ASN A 343 -6.56 -17.40 -17.00
N CYS A 344 -7.67 -17.63 -16.29
CA CYS A 344 -8.21 -18.95 -16.02
C CYS A 344 -9.67 -19.09 -16.51
N PRO A 345 -9.97 -20.04 -17.41
CA PRO A 345 -11.34 -20.31 -17.90
C PRO A 345 -12.20 -21.14 -16.92
N GLY A 346 -11.91 -21.08 -15.62
CA GLY A 346 -12.50 -21.91 -14.58
C GLY A 346 -12.40 -21.26 -13.19
N ASP A 347 -11.93 -22.01 -12.20
CA ASP A 347 -11.73 -21.51 -10.84
C ASP A 347 -10.24 -21.31 -10.53
N ILE A 348 -9.94 -20.23 -9.80
CA ILE A 348 -8.59 -19.91 -9.36
C ILE A 348 -8.48 -20.27 -7.89
N ILE A 349 -7.44 -21.01 -7.52
CA ILE A 349 -7.23 -21.53 -6.16
C ILE A 349 -5.79 -21.25 -5.71
N PRO A 350 -5.56 -20.62 -4.54
CA PRO A 350 -6.55 -19.99 -3.65
C PRO A 350 -7.07 -18.68 -4.28
N ASP A 351 -7.54 -17.72 -3.50
CA ASP A 351 -7.96 -16.39 -3.98
C ASP A 351 -6.73 -15.56 -4.45
N CYS A 352 -6.13 -15.98 -5.55
CA CYS A 352 -4.97 -15.35 -6.13
C CYS A 352 -5.31 -13.95 -6.66
N PHE A 353 -4.43 -12.96 -6.53
CA PHE A 353 -3.08 -13.04 -5.95
C PHE A 353 -2.99 -12.59 -4.50
N PHE A 354 -4.09 -12.21 -3.85
CA PHE A 354 -4.05 -11.82 -2.44
C PHE A 354 -3.58 -12.98 -1.56
N GLN A 355 -4.01 -14.19 -1.90
CA GLN A 355 -3.49 -15.44 -1.39
C GLN A 355 -2.67 -16.16 -2.47
N ALA A 356 -1.71 -16.98 -2.07
CA ALA A 356 -1.00 -17.89 -2.94
C ALA A 356 -0.58 -19.13 -2.15
N TYR A 357 -0.15 -20.17 -2.84
CA TYR A 357 0.46 -21.31 -2.20
C TYR A 357 1.98 -21.15 -2.08
N GLN A 358 2.53 -21.51 -0.93
CA GLN A 358 3.98 -21.69 -0.79
C GLN A 358 4.39 -23.03 -1.43
N PRO A 359 5.39 -23.07 -2.32
CA PRO A 359 5.87 -24.33 -2.87
C PRO A 359 6.61 -25.10 -1.78
N GLU A 360 6.06 -26.24 -1.36
CA GLU A 360 6.80 -27.22 -0.55
C GLU A 360 7.55 -28.18 -1.47
N SER A 361 8.72 -28.64 -1.03
CA SER A 361 9.51 -29.60 -1.79
C SER A 361 8.79 -30.96 -1.79
N GLU A 362 8.21 -31.31 -2.94
CA GLU A 362 7.66 -32.64 -3.31
C GLU A 362 6.16 -32.92 -3.05
N GLU A 363 5.34 -31.97 -2.59
CA GLU A 363 3.88 -32.20 -2.55
C GLU A 363 3.20 -31.98 -3.92
N LEU A 364 2.35 -32.93 -4.33
CA LEU A 364 1.55 -32.88 -5.59
C LEU A 364 0.50 -31.76 -5.58
N GLU A 365 0.04 -31.35 -4.40
CA GLU A 365 -0.90 -30.25 -4.19
C GLU A 365 -0.34 -29.34 -3.09
N PRO A 366 -0.01 -28.08 -3.40
CA PRO A 366 0.47 -27.15 -2.39
C PRO A 366 -0.59 -26.97 -1.30
N SER A 367 -0.24 -27.27 -0.05
CA SER A 367 -1.21 -27.31 1.05
C SER A 367 -1.23 -26.03 1.90
N ASN A 368 -0.17 -25.23 1.84
CA ASN A 368 0.00 -24.05 2.70
C ASN A 368 -0.35 -22.74 1.97
N ILE A 369 -1.54 -22.19 2.27
CA ILE A 369 -1.97 -20.88 1.79
C ILE A 369 -1.27 -19.78 2.59
N VAL A 370 -0.61 -18.88 1.88
CA VAL A 370 0.06 -17.70 2.42
C VAL A 370 -0.50 -16.43 1.78
N TYR A 371 -0.42 -15.30 2.48
CA TYR A 371 -0.71 -13.99 1.88
C TYR A 371 0.49 -13.51 1.07
N LEU A 372 0.25 -13.01 -0.14
CA LEU A 372 1.33 -12.62 -1.04
C LEU A 372 2.17 -11.46 -0.49
N ASP A 373 1.53 -10.50 0.18
CA ASP A 373 2.21 -9.39 0.87
C ASP A 373 3.27 -9.92 1.87
N SER A 374 2.94 -10.97 2.62
CA SER A 374 3.85 -11.61 3.58
C SER A 374 4.96 -12.42 2.89
N GLN A 375 4.63 -13.08 1.77
CA GLN A 375 5.55 -13.96 1.04
C GLN A 375 6.60 -13.19 0.22
N ILE A 376 6.18 -12.07 -0.38
CA ILE A 376 7.07 -11.15 -1.11
C ILE A 376 7.77 -10.19 -0.14
N ASN A 377 7.10 -9.85 0.97
CA ASN A 377 7.57 -8.93 2.00
C ASN A 377 7.96 -7.55 1.42
N ILE A 378 7.16 -7.08 0.46
CA ILE A 378 7.16 -5.71 -0.06
C ILE A 378 5.78 -5.12 0.21
N GLY A 379 5.74 -3.86 0.67
CA GLY A 379 4.50 -3.12 0.81
C GLY A 379 3.82 -2.82 -0.53
N ASP A 380 4.53 -2.29 -1.52
CA ASP A 380 3.96 -1.76 -2.78
C ASP A 380 3.55 -2.84 -3.81
N ILE A 381 2.52 -3.64 -3.45
CA ILE A 381 1.82 -4.56 -4.34
C ILE A 381 0.41 -4.02 -4.63
N GLU A 382 0.02 -3.99 -5.90
CA GLU A 382 -1.34 -3.62 -6.30
C GLU A 382 -2.07 -4.82 -6.93
N TYR A 383 -3.25 -5.15 -6.42
CA TYR A 383 -4.05 -6.26 -6.93
C TYR A 383 -5.11 -5.78 -7.92
N TYR A 384 -5.27 -6.50 -9.02
CA TYR A 384 -6.28 -6.24 -10.04
C TYR A 384 -7.05 -7.51 -10.39
N GLU A 385 -8.30 -7.33 -10.78
CA GLU A 385 -9.14 -8.39 -11.32
C GLU A 385 -9.90 -7.88 -12.54
N ASP A 386 -10.07 -8.75 -13.53
CA ASP A 386 -10.87 -8.50 -14.72
C ASP A 386 -11.58 -9.80 -15.14
N ALA A 387 -12.58 -9.70 -16.01
CA ALA A 387 -13.31 -10.85 -16.53
C ALA A 387 -13.59 -10.69 -18.03
N GLU A 388 -13.35 -11.76 -18.78
CA GLU A 388 -13.60 -11.82 -20.23
C GLU A 388 -14.53 -13.00 -20.57
N GLY A 389 -15.84 -12.79 -20.45
CA GLY A 389 -16.79 -13.90 -20.50
C GLY A 389 -16.71 -14.71 -19.22
N ASP A 390 -16.46 -16.01 -19.33
CA ASP A 390 -16.28 -16.91 -18.17
C ASP A 390 -14.83 -16.94 -17.66
N ASP A 391 -13.91 -16.32 -18.40
CA ASP A 391 -12.49 -16.21 -18.05
C ASP A 391 -12.29 -15.26 -16.88
N LYS A 392 -11.62 -15.74 -15.84
CA LYS A 392 -11.22 -14.96 -14.66
C LYS A 392 -9.76 -14.55 -14.82
N ILE A 393 -9.52 -13.25 -14.80
CA ILE A 393 -8.18 -12.68 -14.88
C ILE A 393 -7.85 -12.09 -13.53
N LYS A 394 -6.78 -12.59 -12.92
CA LYS A 394 -6.24 -12.08 -11.66
C LYS A 394 -4.83 -11.60 -11.93
N LEU A 395 -4.52 -10.39 -11.49
CA LEU A 395 -3.20 -9.77 -11.70
C LEU A 395 -2.72 -9.14 -10.38
N PHE A 396 -1.42 -9.01 -10.24
CA PHE A 396 -0.82 -8.06 -9.32
C PHE A 396 0.31 -7.28 -9.99
N GLY A 397 0.48 -6.03 -9.60
CA GLY A 397 1.64 -5.21 -9.95
C GLY A 397 2.67 -5.24 -8.83
N ILE A 398 3.93 -5.40 -9.19
CA ILE A 398 5.07 -5.33 -8.26
C ILE A 398 6.03 -4.24 -8.69
N VAL A 399 6.36 -3.35 -7.76
CA VAL A 399 7.31 -2.25 -7.98
C VAL A 399 8.40 -2.24 -6.92
N GLY A 400 9.64 -2.00 -7.35
CA GLY A 400 10.81 -1.92 -6.47
C GLY A 400 11.59 -3.24 -6.40
N SER A 401 12.36 -3.43 -5.34
CA SER A 401 13.25 -4.59 -5.19
C SER A 401 12.77 -5.48 -4.06
N ILE A 402 12.76 -6.81 -4.26
CA ILE A 402 12.43 -7.76 -3.19
C ILE A 402 13.66 -8.04 -2.31
N PRO A 403 13.48 -8.23 -0.99
CA PRO A 403 14.59 -8.48 -0.07
C PRO A 403 15.20 -9.88 -0.24
N LYS A 404 14.39 -10.88 -0.57
CA LYS A 404 14.80 -12.29 -0.73
C LYS A 404 14.12 -12.90 -1.93
N THR A 405 14.85 -13.74 -2.66
CA THR A 405 14.25 -14.58 -3.71
C THR A 405 13.11 -15.37 -3.11
N THR A 406 11.95 -15.31 -3.76
CA THR A 406 10.73 -15.92 -3.27
C THR A 406 10.01 -16.63 -4.41
N SER A 407 9.22 -17.64 -4.06
CA SER A 407 8.38 -18.36 -5.00
C SER A 407 7.02 -18.64 -4.39
N PHE A 408 6.01 -18.68 -5.23
CA PHE A 408 4.63 -18.98 -4.89
C PHE A 408 3.91 -19.58 -6.10
N THR A 409 2.84 -20.31 -5.84
CA THR A 409 2.05 -21.00 -6.87
C THR A 409 0.57 -20.63 -6.79
N CYS A 410 -0.06 -20.48 -7.93
CA CYS A 410 -1.51 -20.33 -8.09
C CYS A 410 -2.03 -21.43 -9.02
N ILE A 411 -3.24 -21.93 -8.77
CA ILE A 411 -3.82 -23.04 -9.52
C ILE A 411 -5.01 -22.53 -10.32
N CYS A 412 -5.05 -22.83 -11.61
CA CYS A 412 -6.24 -22.74 -12.43
C CYS A 412 -6.86 -24.12 -12.55
N LYS A 413 -8.12 -24.26 -12.13
CA LYS A 413 -8.87 -25.51 -12.18
C LYS A 413 -10.05 -25.38 -13.13
N LYS A 414 -10.17 -26.30 -14.07
CA LYS A 414 -11.34 -26.42 -14.96
C LYS A 414 -11.79 -27.88 -14.98
N ASP A 415 -13.00 -28.13 -14.49
CA ASP A 415 -13.53 -29.47 -14.29
C ASP A 415 -12.58 -30.34 -13.42
N LYS A 416 -11.98 -31.38 -14.01
CA LYS A 416 -10.99 -32.27 -13.36
C LYS A 416 -9.54 -31.87 -13.64
N LYS A 417 -9.30 -30.89 -14.51
CA LYS A 417 -7.97 -30.46 -14.94
C LYS A 417 -7.44 -29.38 -14.01
N SER A 418 -6.18 -29.50 -13.64
CA SER A 418 -5.45 -28.52 -12.82
C SER A 418 -4.19 -28.07 -13.54
N ALA A 419 -4.02 -26.76 -13.69
CA ALA A 419 -2.81 -26.15 -14.19
C ALA A 419 -2.21 -25.23 -13.12
N TYR A 420 -0.91 -25.36 -12.89
CA TYR A 420 -0.16 -24.63 -11.87
C TYR A 420 0.58 -23.48 -12.56
N MET A 421 0.48 -22.28 -12.01
CA MET A 421 1.35 -21.16 -12.32
C MET A 421 2.31 -20.98 -11.16
N THR A 422 3.58 -21.33 -11.36
CA THR A 422 4.62 -21.12 -10.35
C THR A 422 5.45 -19.91 -10.73
N VAL A 423 5.48 -18.91 -9.85
CA VAL A 423 6.24 -17.69 -10.04
C VAL A 423 7.49 -17.75 -9.16
N THR A 424 8.64 -17.38 -9.73
CA THR A 424 9.87 -17.13 -8.98
C THR A 424 10.31 -15.70 -9.25
N ILE A 425 10.56 -14.93 -8.19
CA ILE A 425 11.05 -13.56 -8.28
C ILE A 425 12.38 -13.51 -7.54
N ASP A 426 13.46 -13.10 -8.20
CA ASP A 426 14.80 -13.05 -7.60
C ASP A 426 15.04 -11.77 -6.79
N SER A 427 15.83 -11.85 -5.72
CA SER A 427 16.27 -10.63 -5.04
C SER A 427 17.39 -9.91 -5.77
N ALA A 428 17.38 -8.59 -5.66
CA ALA A 428 18.41 -7.72 -6.22
C ALA A 428 19.82 -7.99 -5.65
N TYR A 429 19.90 -8.60 -4.46
CA TYR A 429 21.14 -8.79 -3.70
C TYR A 429 22.10 -9.82 -4.35
N TYR A 430 21.57 -10.88 -4.96
CA TYR A 430 22.40 -11.94 -5.54
C TYR A 430 23.07 -11.52 -6.87
N GLY A 431 22.41 -10.68 -7.67
CA GLY A 431 23.00 -10.15 -8.91
C GLY A 431 24.25 -9.30 -8.66
N PHE A 432 24.29 -8.57 -7.54
CA PHE A 432 25.46 -7.76 -7.15
C PHE A 432 26.62 -8.62 -6.65
N LEU A 433 26.35 -9.60 -5.78
CA LEU A 433 27.38 -10.52 -5.27
C LEU A 433 28.01 -11.36 -6.38
N ALA A 434 27.19 -11.90 -7.29
CA ALA A 434 27.68 -12.71 -8.41
C ALA A 434 28.59 -11.90 -9.35
N LYS A 435 28.18 -10.67 -9.72
CA LYS A 435 29.02 -9.79 -10.56
C LYS A 435 30.32 -9.40 -9.88
N THR A 436 30.29 -9.13 -8.57
CA THR A 436 31.49 -8.79 -7.79
C THR A 436 32.45 -9.98 -7.70
N PHE A 437 31.93 -11.20 -7.48
CA PHE A 437 32.73 -12.42 -7.46
C PHE A 437 33.37 -12.72 -8.82
N ILE A 438 32.62 -12.56 -9.92
CA ILE A 438 33.15 -12.74 -11.28
C ILE A 438 34.27 -11.73 -11.54
N PHE A 439 34.07 -10.47 -11.16
CA PHE A 439 35.08 -9.42 -11.33
C PHE A 439 36.35 -9.71 -10.50
N LEU A 440 36.18 -10.23 -9.28
CA LEU A 440 37.28 -10.64 -8.41
C LEU A 440 38.06 -11.82 -9.00
N ILE A 441 37.37 -12.82 -9.55
CA ILE A 441 37.99 -13.97 -10.23
C ILE A 441 38.79 -13.51 -11.46
N VAL A 442 38.21 -12.64 -12.29
CA VAL A 442 38.91 -12.09 -13.47
C VAL A 442 40.11 -11.25 -13.05
N ALA A 443 39.99 -10.43 -12.01
CA ALA A 443 41.11 -9.64 -11.50
C ALA A 443 42.24 -10.53 -10.95
N ILE A 444 41.90 -11.61 -10.23
CA ILE A 444 42.88 -12.58 -9.74
C ILE A 444 43.55 -13.31 -10.90
N LEU A 445 42.80 -13.73 -11.92
CA LEU A 445 43.34 -14.39 -13.12
C LEU A 445 44.19 -13.48 -14.02
N LEU A 446 44.04 -12.16 -13.92
CA LEU A 446 44.86 -11.19 -14.66
C LEU A 446 46.11 -10.74 -13.87
N TYR A 447 46.16 -10.99 -12.56
CA TYR A 447 47.28 -10.64 -11.68
C TYR A 447 48.12 -11.84 -11.23
N ILE A 448 47.71 -13.06 -11.59
CA ILE A 448 48.52 -14.29 -11.60
C ILE A 448 49.00 -14.49 -13.03
#